data_AF-A0A9W4SYN5-F1
#
_entry.id   AF-A0A9W4SYN5-F1
#
_cell.length_a   1.000
_cell.length_b   1.000
_cell.length_c   1.000
_cell.angle_alpha   90.00
_cell.angle_beta   90.00
_cell.angle_gamma   90.00
#
_symmetry.space_group_name_H-M   'P 1'
#
loop_
_entity.id
_entity.type
_entity.pdbx_description
1 polymer ?
#
loop_
_entity_poly.entity_id
_entity_poly.type
_entity_poly.pdbx_seq_one_letter_code
_entity_poly.pdbx_strand_id
1 'polypeptide(L)'
;MKQGTVFFFLRVLISIFKKTDYQKLLIAFDGGGTNFRKNLLPQYKAQREAMPEELYQQMETVKLLLEKTDLTYLQLENQEADDLIASFVNQKMKDNPGLTFDVFTRDKDLLQLLSQNVNILKYINGKATLYTYDNFCQEYKFTPNSYIDYLSLLGDNVDNIEGIKGIGPVNAKKLIQQFQTVENIYQKINNLPEITKRLLIDQEKLVLSNKKLISLVINISLPDIYEKCNFS
;
A
#
# COMPACT_ATOMS: atom_id res chain seq x y z
N MET A 1 17.97 -23.10 6.19
CA MET A 1 17.64 -22.44 7.47
C MET A 1 16.59 -21.37 7.19
N LYS A 2 15.38 -21.50 7.75
CA LYS A 2 14.46 -20.35 7.81
C LYS A 2 15.19 -19.27 8.61
N GLN A 3 15.55 -18.16 7.96
CA GLN A 3 16.18 -17.04 8.67
C GLN A 3 15.12 -16.48 9.63
N GLY A 4 15.46 -16.33 10.92
CA GLY A 4 14.55 -15.73 11.90
C GLY A 4 14.19 -14.30 11.51
N THR A 5 12.96 -13.86 11.81
CA THR A 5 12.41 -12.55 11.40
C THR A 5 13.29 -11.39 11.86
N VAL A 6 13.85 -11.47 13.07
CA VAL A 6 14.78 -10.48 13.61
C VAL A 6 16.03 -10.34 12.72
N PHE A 7 16.65 -11.46 12.32
CA PHE A 7 17.82 -11.45 11.45
C PHE A 7 17.49 -10.88 10.06
N PHE A 8 16.36 -11.26 9.49
CA PHE A 8 15.92 -10.73 8.19
C PHE A 8 15.65 -9.22 8.27
N PHE A 9 14.95 -8.77 9.31
CA PHE A 9 14.66 -7.36 9.55
C PHE A 9 15.96 -6.54 9.63
N LEU A 10 16.90 -6.94 10.49
CA LEU A 10 18.19 -6.25 10.63
C LEU A 10 19.00 -6.28 9.32
N ARG A 11 18.99 -7.40 8.59
CA ARG A 11 19.68 -7.52 7.30
C ARG A 11 19.12 -6.55 6.26
N VAL A 12 17.79 -6.43 6.18
CA VAL A 12 17.12 -5.48 5.29
C VAL A 12 17.47 -4.05 5.70
N LEU A 13 17.35 -3.73 6.99
CA LEU A 13 17.66 -2.41 7.54
C LEU A 13 19.10 -1.98 7.22
N ILE A 14 20.08 -2.88 7.44
CA ILE A 14 21.48 -2.65 7.07
C ILE A 14 21.64 -2.47 5.54
N SER A 15 20.91 -3.24 4.73
CA SER A 15 20.97 -3.09 3.27
C SER A 15 20.41 -1.75 2.79
N ILE A 16 19.43 -1.19 3.51
CA ILE A 16 18.87 0.13 3.25
C ILE A 16 19.94 1.18 3.59
N PHE A 17 20.49 1.18 4.81
CA PHE A 17 21.52 2.15 5.20
C PHE A 17 22.79 2.13 4.34
N LYS A 18 23.18 0.98 3.79
CA LYS A 18 24.41 0.89 2.97
C LYS A 18 24.28 1.49 1.57
N LYS A 19 23.06 1.65 1.04
CA LYS A 19 22.86 1.97 -0.39
C LYS A 19 22.47 3.42 -0.65
N THR A 20 22.07 4.14 0.39
CA THR A 20 21.31 5.38 0.26
C THR A 20 21.60 6.25 1.47
N ASP A 21 21.76 7.54 1.22
CA ASP A 21 21.99 8.55 2.24
C ASP A 21 20.64 9.07 2.77
N TYR A 22 19.93 8.21 3.52
CA TYR A 22 18.68 8.62 4.16
C TYR A 22 18.96 9.40 5.43
N GLN A 23 18.39 10.59 5.54
CA GLN A 23 18.45 11.42 6.75
C GLN A 23 17.48 10.95 7.84
N LYS A 24 16.38 10.32 7.40
CA LYS A 24 15.26 9.91 8.24
C LYS A 24 14.72 8.56 7.78
N LEU A 25 14.26 7.76 8.74
CA LEU A 25 13.55 6.51 8.53
C LEU A 25 12.51 6.36 9.63
N LEU A 26 11.32 5.95 9.19
CA LEU A 26 10.17 5.64 10.01
C LEU A 26 9.74 4.21 9.71
N ILE A 27 9.44 3.46 10.76
CA ILE A 27 8.91 2.10 10.65
C ILE A 27 7.42 2.13 11.01
N ALA A 28 6.57 1.46 10.25
CA ALA A 28 5.14 1.35 10.57
C ALA A 28 4.79 -0.12 10.84
N PHE A 29 4.15 -0.38 11.98
CA PHE A 29 3.58 -1.68 12.33
C PHE A 29 2.07 -1.62 12.24
N ASP A 30 1.45 -2.76 11.90
CA ASP A 30 0.00 -2.91 11.93
C ASP A 30 -0.49 -2.82 13.39
N GLY A 31 -1.53 -2.01 13.62
CA GLY A 31 -2.15 -1.84 14.93
C GLY A 31 -3.10 -2.95 15.34
N GLY A 32 -3.47 -3.84 14.42
CA GLY A 32 -4.47 -4.87 14.64
C GLY A 32 -5.86 -4.30 14.89
N GLY A 33 -6.73 -5.12 15.49
CA GLY A 33 -8.08 -4.73 15.85
C GLY A 33 -9.09 -4.70 14.69
N THR A 34 -10.13 -3.89 14.85
CA THR A 34 -11.23 -3.73 13.89
C THR A 34 -11.11 -2.37 13.21
N ASN A 35 -10.46 -2.36 12.05
CA ASN A 35 -10.30 -1.16 11.24
C ASN A 35 -11.54 -0.86 10.39
N PHE A 36 -11.54 0.28 9.70
CA PHE A 36 -12.67 0.71 8.86
C PHE A 36 -12.99 -0.30 7.74
N ARG A 37 -11.99 -1.02 7.20
CA ARG A 37 -12.19 -2.00 6.14
C ARG A 37 -12.99 -3.20 6.64
N LYS A 38 -12.71 -3.69 7.85
CA LYS A 38 -13.52 -4.75 8.50
C LYS A 38 -14.96 -4.29 8.79
N ASN A 39 -15.16 -3.02 9.09
CA ASN A 39 -16.51 -2.46 9.26
C ASN A 39 -17.28 -2.37 7.94
N LEU A 40 -16.60 -2.05 6.84
CA LEU A 40 -17.19 -2.00 5.49
C LEU A 40 -17.41 -3.39 4.88
N LEU A 41 -16.49 -4.31 5.13
CA LEU A 41 -16.46 -5.67 4.59
C LEU A 41 -16.00 -6.63 5.71
N PRO A 42 -16.92 -7.27 6.45
CA PRO A 42 -16.58 -8.14 7.57
C PRO A 42 -15.63 -9.30 7.22
N GLN A 43 -15.66 -9.77 5.97
CA GLN A 43 -14.80 -10.82 5.46
C GLN A 43 -13.43 -10.34 4.97
N TYR A 44 -13.12 -9.05 5.04
CA TYR A 44 -11.83 -8.50 4.66
C TYR A 44 -10.69 -9.15 5.46
N LYS A 45 -9.70 -9.69 4.74
CA LYS A 45 -8.56 -10.46 5.27
C LYS A 45 -8.96 -11.67 6.14
N ALA A 46 -10.22 -12.11 6.14
CA ALA A 46 -10.71 -13.16 7.04
C ALA A 46 -10.12 -14.55 6.79
N GLN A 47 -9.62 -14.79 5.57
CA GLN A 47 -8.96 -16.04 5.19
C GLN A 47 -7.45 -16.04 5.44
N ARG A 48 -6.88 -14.93 5.90
CA ARG A 48 -5.46 -14.88 6.27
C ARG A 48 -5.27 -15.72 7.53
N GLU A 49 -4.29 -16.61 7.52
CA GLU A 49 -3.94 -17.38 8.72
C GLU A 49 -3.50 -16.43 9.84
N ALA A 50 -3.84 -16.79 11.08
CA ALA A 50 -3.38 -16.05 12.24
C ALA A 50 -1.84 -16.05 12.27
N MET A 51 -1.27 -14.94 12.72
CA MET A 51 0.18 -14.83 12.90
C MET A 51 0.67 -15.94 13.86
N PRO A 52 1.64 -16.77 13.48
CA PRO A 52 2.22 -17.76 14.37
C PRO A 52 2.81 -17.10 15.62
N GLU A 53 2.65 -17.73 16.79
CA GLU A 53 3.14 -17.19 18.06
C GLU A 53 4.65 -16.88 18.03
N GLU A 54 5.45 -17.75 17.42
CA GLU A 54 6.89 -17.53 17.24
C GLU A 54 7.18 -16.23 16.46
N LEU A 55 6.38 -15.94 15.43
CA LEU A 55 6.53 -14.72 14.63
C LEU A 55 6.14 -13.49 15.46
N TYR A 56 5.07 -13.59 16.25
CA TYR A 56 4.64 -12.53 17.16
C TYR A 56 5.74 -12.18 18.18
N GLN A 57 6.33 -13.19 18.83
CA GLN A 57 7.43 -13.00 19.78
C GLN A 57 8.67 -12.37 19.11
N GLN A 58 8.97 -12.75 17.87
CA GLN A 58 10.06 -12.14 17.10
C GLN A 58 9.76 -10.67 16.75
N MET A 59 8.51 -10.32 16.46
CA MET A 59 8.11 -8.92 16.22
C MET A 59 8.23 -8.06 17.48
N GLU A 60 7.82 -8.58 18.64
CA GLU A 60 8.01 -7.88 19.92
C GLU A 60 9.50 -7.69 20.24
N THR A 61 10.33 -8.68 19.92
CA THR A 61 11.79 -8.54 20.02
C THR A 61 12.32 -7.41 19.13
N VAL A 62 11.81 -7.29 17.90
CA VAL A 62 12.18 -6.17 17.00
C VAL A 62 11.79 -4.83 17.63
N LYS A 63 10.58 -4.67 18.17
CA LYS A 63 10.16 -3.42 18.79
C LYS A 63 11.04 -3.04 19.99
N LEU A 64 11.34 -3.99 20.86
CA LEU A 64 12.26 -3.79 21.98
C LEU A 64 13.65 -3.35 21.52
N LEU A 65 14.15 -3.90 20.39
CA LEU A 65 15.42 -3.45 19.81
C LEU A 65 15.32 -2.01 19.30
N LEU A 66 14.24 -1.66 18.61
CA LEU A 66 14.01 -0.30 18.11
C LEU A 66 13.96 0.72 19.25
N GLU A 67 13.35 0.38 20.38
CA GLU A 67 13.32 1.23 21.59
C GLU A 67 14.70 1.48 22.21
N LYS A 68 15.71 0.66 21.87
CA LYS A 68 17.11 0.87 22.29
C LYS A 68 17.95 1.63 21.25
N THR A 69 17.30 2.14 20.22
CA THR A 69 17.93 2.91 19.14
C THR A 69 17.20 4.25 18.96
N ASP A 70 17.76 5.16 18.18
CA ASP A 70 17.09 6.41 17.79
C ASP A 70 16.06 6.19 16.66
N LEU A 71 15.76 4.93 16.32
CA LEU A 71 14.79 4.57 15.29
C LEU A 71 13.37 4.79 15.80
N THR A 72 12.59 5.52 15.02
CA THR A 72 11.18 5.80 15.34
C THR A 72 10.26 4.80 14.64
N TYR A 73 9.24 4.31 15.35
CA TYR A 73 8.15 3.52 14.76
C TYR A 73 6.75 4.07 15.10
N LEU A 74 5.80 3.79 14.22
CA LEU A 74 4.36 4.00 14.41
C LEU A 74 3.66 2.66 14.60
N GLN A 75 2.75 2.62 15.56
CA GLN A 75 1.74 1.57 15.69
C GLN A 75 0.52 2.20 16.37
N LEU A 76 -0.60 2.31 15.63
CA LEU A 76 -1.84 2.88 16.16
C LEU A 76 -2.94 1.85 16.06
N GLU A 77 -3.64 1.60 17.18
CA GLU A 77 -4.74 0.64 17.25
C GLU A 77 -5.79 0.92 16.16
N ASN A 78 -6.32 -0.15 15.55
CA ASN A 78 -7.32 -0.09 14.49
C ASN A 78 -6.85 0.59 13.18
N GLN A 79 -5.54 0.81 13.01
CA GLN A 79 -4.94 1.32 11.77
C GLN A 79 -3.98 0.30 11.15
N GLU A 80 -4.01 0.18 9.82
CA GLU A 80 -3.06 -0.64 9.08
C GLU A 80 -1.76 0.13 8.82
N ALA A 81 -0.63 -0.58 8.74
CA ALA A 81 0.67 0.04 8.50
C ALA A 81 0.71 0.86 7.21
N ASP A 82 0.01 0.39 6.16
CA ASP A 82 -0.04 1.04 4.86
C ASP A 82 -0.71 2.42 4.94
N ASP A 83 -1.78 2.54 5.73
CA ASP A 83 -2.47 3.81 5.95
C ASP A 83 -1.62 4.78 6.80
N LEU A 84 -0.87 4.26 7.78
CA LEU A 84 0.06 5.07 8.58
C LEU A 84 1.17 5.64 7.70
N ILE A 85 1.74 4.84 6.80
CA ILE A 85 2.74 5.28 5.82
C ILE A 85 2.14 6.34 4.90
N ALA A 86 0.96 6.07 4.32
CA ALA A 86 0.29 6.99 3.41
C ALA A 86 -0.04 8.33 4.07
N SER A 87 -0.54 8.30 5.30
CA SER A 87 -0.84 9.49 6.10
C SER A 87 0.41 10.28 6.45
N PHE A 88 1.50 9.61 6.80
CA PHE A 88 2.77 10.27 7.13
C PHE A 88 3.37 10.98 5.91
N VAL A 89 3.43 10.29 4.77
CA VAL A 89 3.90 10.87 3.50
C VAL A 89 3.05 12.08 3.13
N ASN A 90 1.72 11.96 3.18
CA ASN A 90 0.82 13.06 2.86
C ASN A 90 1.00 14.27 3.80
N GLN A 91 1.09 14.05 5.11
CA GLN A 91 1.33 15.11 6.08
C GLN A 91 2.65 15.84 5.80
N LYS A 92 3.74 15.09 5.58
CA LYS A 92 5.06 15.69 5.39
C LYS A 92 5.23 16.38 4.04
N MET A 93 4.59 15.86 2.99
CA MET A 93 4.53 16.56 1.71
C MET A 93 3.75 17.87 1.78
N LYS A 94 2.73 17.97 2.65
CA LYS A 94 2.03 19.25 2.92
C LYS A 94 2.91 20.23 3.68
N ASP A 95 3.66 19.75 4.68
CA ASP A 95 4.58 20.57 5.47
C ASP A 95 5.76 21.08 4.61
N ASN A 96 6.32 20.21 3.76
CA ASN A 96 7.44 20.51 2.88
C ASN A 96 7.35 19.71 1.57
N PRO A 97 6.88 20.33 0.47
CA PRO A 97 6.76 19.66 -0.83
C PRO A 97 8.09 19.22 -1.46
N GLY A 98 9.23 19.70 -0.96
CA GLY A 98 10.56 19.33 -1.44
C GLY A 98 11.08 18.00 -0.89
N LEU A 99 10.38 17.38 0.06
CA LEU A 99 10.78 16.08 0.62
C LEU A 99 10.63 14.97 -0.43
N THR A 100 11.51 13.97 -0.33
CA THR A 100 11.44 12.74 -1.13
C THR A 100 11.37 11.52 -0.23
N PHE A 101 10.58 10.53 -0.61
CA PHE A 101 10.32 9.32 0.16
C PHE A 101 10.61 8.08 -0.67
N ASP A 102 11.35 7.13 -0.09
CA ASP A 102 11.48 5.78 -0.62
C ASP A 102 10.77 4.81 0.34
N VAL A 103 9.60 4.32 -0.06
CA VAL A 103 8.75 3.46 0.77
C VAL A 103 9.16 2.00 0.57
N PHE A 104 9.74 1.39 1.60
CA PHE A 104 10.09 -0.03 1.59
C PHE A 104 8.86 -0.90 1.87
N THR A 105 8.39 -1.63 0.86
CA THR A 105 7.23 -2.51 1.00
C THR A 105 7.22 -3.60 -0.08
N ARG A 106 6.50 -4.69 0.21
CA ARG A 106 6.10 -5.69 -0.79
C ARG A 106 4.62 -5.56 -1.17
N ASP A 107 3.87 -4.76 -0.42
CA ASP A 107 2.46 -4.56 -0.69
C ASP A 107 2.29 -3.78 -1.99
N LYS A 108 1.51 -4.35 -2.90
CA LYS A 108 1.25 -3.72 -4.20
C LYS A 108 0.33 -2.51 -4.03
N ASP A 109 -0.46 -2.43 -2.97
CA ASP A 109 -1.45 -1.37 -2.80
C ASP A 109 -0.78 -0.02 -2.57
N LEU A 110 0.39 -0.02 -1.92
CA LEU A 110 1.23 1.17 -1.74
C LEU A 110 1.82 1.71 -3.05
N LEU A 111 1.70 1.01 -4.19
CA LEU A 111 2.04 1.59 -5.50
C LEU A 111 1.18 2.82 -5.83
N GLN A 112 0.00 2.98 -5.20
CA GLN A 112 -0.84 4.17 -5.37
C GLN A 112 -0.18 5.45 -4.81
N LEU A 113 0.87 5.34 -3.98
CA LEU A 113 1.62 6.50 -3.47
C LEU A 113 2.66 7.05 -4.46
N LEU A 114 2.98 6.30 -5.52
CA LEU A 114 4.03 6.69 -6.47
C LEU A 114 3.76 8.06 -7.08
N SER A 115 4.77 8.92 -7.01
CA SER A 115 4.74 10.27 -7.56
C SER A 115 6.17 10.71 -7.92
N GLN A 116 6.37 11.98 -8.27
CA GLN A 116 7.73 12.50 -8.48
C GLN A 116 8.57 12.51 -7.19
N ASN A 117 7.92 12.57 -6.03
CA ASN A 117 8.57 12.65 -4.71
C ASN A 117 8.53 11.32 -3.94
N VAL A 118 7.83 10.30 -4.45
CA VAL A 118 7.65 9.03 -3.73
C VAL A 118 7.98 7.86 -4.65
N ASN A 119 8.99 7.07 -4.27
CA ASN A 119 9.32 5.81 -4.91
C ASN A 119 9.01 4.62 -4.00
N ILE A 120 8.99 3.43 -4.59
CA ILE A 120 8.81 2.17 -3.86
C ILE A 120 10.12 1.39 -3.90
N LEU A 121 10.63 1.03 -2.72
CA LEU A 121 11.87 0.28 -2.58
C LEU A 121 11.56 -1.21 -2.45
N LYS A 122 11.81 -1.98 -3.51
CA LYS A 122 11.57 -3.43 -3.55
C LYS A 122 12.83 -4.20 -3.13
N TYR A 123 12.68 -5.22 -2.29
CA TYR A 123 13.79 -6.13 -1.93
C TYR A 123 13.82 -7.36 -2.84
N ILE A 124 14.67 -7.32 -3.88
CA ILE A 124 14.77 -8.36 -4.90
C ILE A 124 16.19 -8.93 -4.89
N ASN A 125 16.33 -10.25 -4.84
CA ASN A 125 17.62 -10.96 -4.89
C ASN A 125 18.67 -10.41 -3.90
N GLY A 126 18.24 -10.09 -2.68
CA GLY A 126 19.12 -9.58 -1.62
C GLY A 126 19.51 -8.10 -1.77
N LYS A 127 18.89 -7.36 -2.71
CA LYS A 127 19.19 -5.97 -3.00
C LYS A 127 17.92 -5.13 -2.99
N ALA A 128 17.97 -4.00 -2.28
CA ALA A 128 16.98 -2.94 -2.41
C ALA A 128 17.11 -2.29 -3.81
N THR A 129 16.00 -2.19 -4.53
CA THR A 129 15.88 -1.68 -5.91
C THR A 129 14.70 -0.72 -5.98
N LEU A 130 14.92 0.46 -6.55
CA LEU A 130 13.87 1.47 -6.72
C LEU A 130 12.90 1.06 -7.82
N TYR A 131 11.62 1.29 -7.56
CA TYR A 131 10.53 1.24 -8.51
C TYR A 131 9.87 2.61 -8.53
N THR A 132 10.02 3.32 -9.65
CA THR A 132 9.66 4.72 -9.80
C THR A 132 8.30 4.90 -10.50
N TYR A 133 7.83 6.14 -10.53
CA TYR A 133 6.67 6.56 -11.34
C TYR A 133 6.79 6.11 -12.81
N ASP A 134 7.97 6.26 -13.41
CA ASP A 134 8.20 5.87 -14.80
C ASP A 134 8.16 4.35 -15.00
N ASN A 135 8.71 3.58 -14.05
CA ASN A 135 8.59 2.13 -14.09
C ASN A 135 7.13 1.69 -14.06
N PHE A 136 6.32 2.31 -13.19
CA PHE A 136 4.88 2.09 -13.13
C PHE A 136 4.20 2.42 -14.45
N CYS A 137 4.42 3.60 -15.01
CA CYS A 137 3.81 4.02 -16.27
C CYS A 137 4.22 3.10 -17.43
N GLN A 138 5.46 2.61 -17.46
CA GLN A 138 5.93 1.66 -18.46
C GLN A 138 5.24 0.29 -18.34
N GLU A 139 4.98 -0.19 -17.13
CA GLU A 139 4.37 -1.49 -16.85
C GLU A 139 2.84 -1.45 -17.02
N TYR A 140 2.18 -0.49 -16.37
CA TYR A 140 0.74 -0.37 -16.31
C TYR A 140 0.13 0.38 -17.48
N LYS A 141 0.92 1.23 -18.16
CA LYS A 141 0.49 2.06 -19.29
C LYS A 141 -0.61 3.08 -18.94
N PHE A 142 -0.72 3.40 -17.66
CA PHE A 142 -1.51 4.49 -17.06
C PHE A 142 -0.77 4.97 -15.80
N THR A 143 -1.26 6.02 -15.14
CA THR A 143 -0.57 6.66 -14.01
C THR A 143 -0.95 6.04 -12.65
N PRO A 144 -0.09 6.13 -11.61
CA PRO A 144 -0.39 5.63 -10.27
C PRO A 144 -1.74 6.11 -9.69
N ASN A 145 -2.18 7.33 -10.03
CA ASN A 145 -3.47 7.87 -9.58
C ASN A 145 -4.67 7.01 -10.00
N SER A 146 -4.56 6.32 -11.15
CA SER A 146 -5.57 5.42 -11.68
C SER A 146 -5.44 3.97 -11.17
N TYR A 147 -4.44 3.69 -10.33
CA TYR A 147 -4.16 2.34 -9.88
C TYR A 147 -5.24 1.79 -8.96
N ILE A 148 -5.80 2.63 -8.09
CA ILE A 148 -6.91 2.25 -7.20
C ILE A 148 -8.14 1.87 -8.03
N ASP A 149 -8.45 2.66 -9.08
CA ASP A 149 -9.53 2.36 -10.01
C ASP A 149 -9.30 1.02 -10.72
N TYR A 150 -8.08 0.77 -11.19
CA TYR A 150 -7.70 -0.52 -11.77
C TYR A 150 -7.89 -1.69 -10.79
N LEU A 151 -7.42 -1.58 -9.55
CA LEU A 151 -7.58 -2.62 -8.54
C LEU A 151 -9.04 -2.81 -8.14
N SER A 152 -9.85 -1.75 -8.11
CA SER A 152 -11.28 -1.86 -7.76
C SER A 152 -12.09 -2.72 -8.74
N LEU A 153 -11.66 -2.79 -10.00
CA LEU A 153 -12.25 -3.67 -11.02
C LEU A 153 -11.80 -5.13 -10.83
N LEU A 154 -10.56 -5.35 -10.39
CA LEU A 154 -9.96 -6.68 -10.25
C LEU A 154 -10.19 -7.34 -8.90
N GLY A 155 -10.47 -6.55 -7.88
CA GLY A 155 -10.44 -6.98 -6.49
C GLY A 155 -9.04 -7.38 -6.03
N ASP A 156 -9.00 -7.99 -4.85
CA ASP A 156 -7.81 -8.58 -4.27
C ASP A 156 -8.16 -9.88 -3.56
N ASN A 157 -7.83 -10.98 -4.22
CA ASN A 157 -8.04 -12.30 -3.65
C ASN A 157 -7.29 -12.51 -2.34
N VAL A 158 -6.12 -11.91 -2.10
CA VAL A 158 -5.36 -12.07 -0.84
C VAL A 158 -6.14 -11.46 0.33
N ASP A 159 -6.82 -10.35 0.07
CA ASP A 159 -7.59 -9.58 1.06
C ASP A 159 -9.07 -9.91 1.08
N ASN A 160 -9.46 -10.93 0.32
CA ASN A 160 -10.85 -11.37 0.18
C ASN A 160 -11.78 -10.26 -0.36
N ILE A 161 -11.25 -9.46 -1.29
CA ILE A 161 -11.97 -8.44 -2.04
C ILE A 161 -12.31 -9.02 -3.42
N GLU A 162 -13.59 -9.25 -3.71
CA GLU A 162 -14.03 -9.83 -4.97
C GLU A 162 -13.93 -8.84 -6.13
N GLY A 163 -13.31 -9.25 -7.24
CA GLY A 163 -13.31 -8.48 -8.49
C GLY A 163 -14.54 -8.71 -9.36
N ILE A 164 -14.67 -7.94 -10.44
CA ILE A 164 -15.74 -8.13 -11.41
C ILE A 164 -15.51 -9.45 -12.15
N LYS A 165 -16.45 -10.39 -11.99
CA LYS A 165 -16.43 -11.65 -12.76
C LYS A 165 -16.51 -11.33 -14.26
N GLY A 166 -15.55 -11.83 -15.03
CA GLY A 166 -15.46 -11.60 -16.47
C GLY A 166 -14.62 -10.38 -16.89
N ILE A 167 -14.13 -9.56 -15.96
CA ILE A 167 -13.15 -8.50 -16.25
C ILE A 167 -11.81 -8.86 -15.61
N GLY A 168 -10.92 -9.44 -16.41
CA GLY A 168 -9.54 -9.73 -16.00
C GLY A 168 -8.58 -8.55 -16.19
N PRO A 169 -7.30 -8.70 -15.79
CA PRO A 169 -6.27 -7.66 -15.83
C PRO A 169 -6.14 -6.93 -17.16
N VAL A 170 -6.24 -7.65 -18.29
CA VAL A 170 -6.14 -7.07 -19.63
C VAL A 170 -7.29 -6.12 -19.92
N ASN A 171 -8.53 -6.51 -19.59
CA ASN A 171 -9.72 -5.70 -19.84
C ASN A 171 -9.81 -4.52 -18.86
N ALA A 172 -9.50 -4.75 -17.58
CA ALA A 172 -9.40 -3.67 -16.59
C ALA A 172 -8.37 -2.63 -17.01
N LYS A 173 -7.17 -3.06 -17.45
CA LYS A 173 -6.13 -2.14 -17.95
C LYS A 173 -6.64 -1.32 -19.13
N LYS A 174 -7.28 -1.93 -20.14
CA LYS A 174 -7.85 -1.20 -21.28
C LYS A 174 -8.88 -0.15 -20.85
N LEU A 175 -9.78 -0.50 -19.93
CA LEU A 175 -10.78 0.44 -19.40
C LEU A 175 -10.11 1.62 -18.70
N ILE A 176 -9.13 1.36 -17.85
CA ILE A 176 -8.42 2.42 -17.12
C ILE A 176 -7.55 3.28 -18.05
N GLN A 177 -6.91 2.70 -19.06
CA GLN A 177 -6.20 3.49 -20.06
C GLN A 177 -7.13 4.44 -20.82
N GLN A 178 -8.34 4.00 -21.13
CA GLN A 178 -9.31 4.77 -21.91
C GLN A 178 -10.04 5.82 -21.07
N PHE A 179 -10.41 5.49 -19.83
CA PHE A 179 -11.30 6.30 -19.01
C PHE A 179 -10.63 6.88 -17.76
N GLN A 180 -9.44 6.41 -17.38
CA GLN A 180 -8.64 6.83 -16.22
C GLN A 180 -9.25 6.46 -14.85
N THR A 181 -10.54 6.68 -14.64
CA THR A 181 -11.23 6.41 -13.37
C THR A 181 -12.50 5.59 -13.57
N VAL A 182 -12.95 4.89 -12.53
CA VAL A 182 -14.22 4.15 -12.58
C VAL A 182 -15.40 5.09 -12.76
N GLU A 183 -15.36 6.30 -12.19
CA GLU A 183 -16.41 7.30 -12.38
C GLU A 183 -16.54 7.69 -13.86
N ASN A 184 -15.42 7.87 -14.57
CA ASN A 184 -15.43 8.16 -16.00
C ASN A 184 -15.92 6.98 -16.83
N ILE A 185 -15.65 5.74 -16.41
CA ILE A 185 -16.21 4.53 -17.02
C ILE A 185 -17.74 4.56 -16.94
N TYR A 186 -18.30 4.82 -15.76
CA TYR A 186 -19.75 4.87 -15.56
C TYR A 186 -20.41 6.05 -16.27
N GLN A 187 -19.76 7.22 -16.32
CA GLN A 187 -20.25 8.38 -17.10
C GLN A 187 -20.36 8.08 -18.60
N LYS A 188 -19.50 7.21 -19.13
CA LYS A 188 -19.46 6.84 -20.56
C LYS A 188 -19.86 5.39 -20.80
N ILE A 189 -20.63 4.79 -19.88
CA ILE A 189 -20.95 3.36 -19.89
C ILE A 189 -21.65 2.90 -21.19
N ASN A 190 -22.42 3.81 -21.82
CA ASN A 190 -23.12 3.54 -23.07
C ASN A 190 -22.20 3.41 -24.30
N ASN A 191 -20.93 3.82 -24.19
CA ASN A 191 -19.95 3.70 -25.27
C ASN A 191 -19.16 2.38 -25.20
N LEU A 192 -19.44 1.53 -24.20
CA LEU A 192 -18.77 0.25 -24.02
C LEU A 192 -19.48 -0.87 -24.79
N PRO A 193 -18.76 -1.95 -25.16
CA PRO A 193 -19.39 -3.16 -25.69
C PRO A 193 -20.46 -3.69 -24.74
N GLU A 194 -21.59 -4.18 -25.29
CA GLU A 194 -22.78 -4.58 -24.53
C GLU A 194 -22.48 -5.57 -23.38
N ILE A 195 -21.56 -6.52 -23.60
CA ILE A 195 -21.15 -7.48 -22.56
C ILE A 195 -20.45 -6.77 -21.41
N THR A 196 -19.47 -5.92 -21.70
CA THR A 196 -18.70 -5.19 -20.68
C THR A 196 -19.60 -4.20 -19.92
N LYS A 197 -20.46 -3.49 -20.65
CA LYS A 197 -21.48 -2.59 -20.08
C LYS A 197 -22.36 -3.33 -19.07
N ARG A 198 -22.91 -4.48 -19.45
CA ARG A 198 -23.75 -5.29 -18.55
C ARG A 198 -23.00 -5.72 -17.29
N LEU A 199 -21.78 -6.25 -17.44
CA LEU A 199 -20.96 -6.68 -16.31
C LEU A 199 -20.69 -5.56 -15.30
N LEU A 200 -20.42 -4.35 -15.79
CA LEU A 200 -20.16 -3.17 -14.95
C LEU A 200 -21.42 -2.66 -14.26
N ILE A 201 -22.56 -2.61 -14.96
CA ILE A 201 -23.84 -2.18 -14.37
C ILE A 201 -24.28 -3.15 -13.28
N ASP A 202 -24.23 -4.46 -13.56
CA ASP A 202 -24.67 -5.49 -12.62
C ASP A 202 -23.83 -5.53 -11.34
N GLN A 203 -22.57 -5.05 -11.40
CA GLN A 203 -21.59 -5.10 -10.31
C GLN A 203 -21.13 -3.70 -9.85
N GLU A 204 -21.88 -2.64 -10.16
CA GLU A 204 -21.46 -1.25 -9.86
C GLU A 204 -21.16 -1.04 -8.36
N LYS A 205 -22.07 -1.50 -7.50
CA LYS A 205 -21.92 -1.37 -6.04
C LYS A 205 -20.67 -2.08 -5.52
N LEU A 206 -20.31 -3.22 -6.12
CA LEU A 206 -19.09 -3.96 -5.77
C LEU A 206 -17.86 -3.11 -6.09
N VAL A 207 -17.78 -2.55 -7.30
CA VAL A 207 -16.64 -1.72 -7.73
C VAL A 207 -16.47 -0.50 -6.83
N LEU A 208 -17.57 0.21 -6.53
CA LEU A 208 -17.51 1.39 -5.65
C LEU A 208 -17.12 1.02 -4.21
N SER A 209 -17.55 -0.15 -3.72
CA SER A 209 -17.12 -0.67 -2.42
C SER A 209 -15.64 -1.03 -2.42
N ASN A 210 -15.17 -1.75 -3.45
CA ASN A 210 -13.77 -2.13 -3.61
C ASN A 210 -12.86 -0.91 -3.65
N LYS A 211 -13.26 0.14 -4.39
CA LYS A 211 -12.49 1.39 -4.45
C LYS A 211 -12.29 1.99 -3.06
N LYS A 212 -13.31 1.96 -2.19
CA LYS A 212 -13.20 2.43 -0.79
C LYS A 212 -12.30 1.53 0.05
N LEU A 213 -12.39 0.21 -0.13
CA LEU A 213 -11.57 -0.76 0.61
C LEU A 213 -10.09 -0.67 0.24
N ILE A 214 -9.76 -0.48 -1.04
CA ILE A 214 -8.36 -0.49 -1.54
C ILE A 214 -7.68 0.88 -1.38
N SER A 215 -8.47 1.95 -1.25
CA SER A 215 -7.93 3.29 -1.00
C SER A 215 -7.18 3.34 0.33
N LEU A 216 -6.00 3.95 0.33
CA LEU A 216 -5.27 4.25 1.55
C LEU A 216 -5.88 5.46 2.26
N VAL A 217 -5.92 5.40 3.59
CA VAL A 217 -6.27 6.54 4.42
C VAL A 217 -5.04 7.43 4.54
N ILE A 218 -5.15 8.68 4.09
CA ILE A 218 -4.03 9.65 4.05
C ILE A 218 -4.11 10.75 5.11
N ASN A 219 -5.12 10.74 5.97
CA ASN A 219 -5.36 11.80 6.96
C ASN A 219 -5.57 11.23 8.37
N ILE A 220 -4.85 10.16 8.73
CA ILE A 220 -4.81 9.70 10.12
C ILE A 220 -4.11 10.77 10.96
N SER A 221 -4.66 11.05 12.15
CA SER A 221 -3.98 11.91 13.13
C SER A 221 -2.76 11.17 13.67
N LEU A 222 -1.57 11.60 13.26
CA LEU A 222 -0.31 10.99 13.67
C LEU A 222 0.28 11.72 14.89
N PRO A 223 0.91 11.00 15.83
CA PRO A 223 1.67 11.64 16.90
C PRO A 223 2.84 12.42 16.32
N ASP A 224 3.22 13.53 16.97
CA ASP A 224 4.34 14.34 16.53
C ASP A 224 5.68 13.68 16.92
N ILE A 225 6.13 12.80 16.03
CA ILE A 225 7.35 12.01 16.19
C ILE A 225 8.38 12.30 15.08
N TYR A 226 8.07 13.24 14.18
CA TYR A 226 8.91 13.51 13.02
C TYR A 226 10.28 14.08 13.38
N GLU A 227 10.34 14.91 14.42
CA GLU A 227 11.61 15.43 14.93
C GLU A 227 12.48 14.33 15.56
N LYS A 228 11.86 13.23 15.99
CA LYS A 228 12.55 12.04 16.53
C LYS A 228 13.01 11.06 15.46
N CYS A 229 12.59 11.25 14.20
CA CYS A 229 12.99 10.39 13.08
C CYS A 229 14.40 10.71 12.55
N ASN A 230 15.25 11.37 13.33
CA ASN A 230 16.58 11.77 12.88
C ASN A 230 17.59 10.64 13.08
N PHE A 231 18.40 10.40 12.04
CA PHE A 231 19.51 9.47 12.06
C PHE A 231 20.76 10.35 12.11
N SER A 232 21.23 10.66 13.31
CA SER A 232 22.48 11.39 13.54
C SER A 232 23.40 10.57 14.42
#